data_AF-W2D5A4-F1
#
_entry.id   AF-W2D5A4-F1
#
_cell.length_a   1.000
_cell.length_b   1.000
_cell.length_c   1.000
_cell.angle_alpha   90.00
_cell.angle_beta   90.00
_cell.angle_gamma   90.00
#
_symmetry.space_group_name_H-M   'P 1'
#
loop_
_entity.id
_entity.type
_entity.pdbx_description
1 polymer ?
#
loop_
_entity_poly.entity_id
_entity_poly.type
_entity_poly.pdbx_seq_one_letter_code
_entity_poly.pdbx_strand_id
1 'polypeptide(L)'
;MKNTGHSAMVSLFLASYEDFKVRLRKRLGSEDLANDVLHETYLRVDRMDVPPNLQQPNAYLYRMALNIAADRRQADARLLTGSEVEELLQSAD
;
A
#
# COMPACT_ATOMS: atom_id res chain seq x y z
N MET A 1 5.02 -8.96 -26.25
CA MET A 1 6.25 -8.25 -25.86
C MET A 1 5.85 -7.27 -24.75
N LYS A 2 6.26 -7.50 -23.49
CA LYS A 2 6.01 -6.53 -22.41
C LYS A 2 6.98 -5.37 -22.64
N ASN A 3 6.45 -4.20 -23.00
CA ASN A 3 7.26 -3.01 -23.26
C ASN A 3 8.14 -2.75 -22.03
N THR A 4 9.45 -2.91 -22.17
CA THR A 4 10.46 -2.77 -21.09
C THR A 4 10.76 -1.30 -20.79
N GLY A 5 9.78 -0.42 -21.00
CA GLY A 5 9.81 0.97 -20.57
C GLY A 5 8.86 1.14 -19.40
N HIS A 6 9.33 1.76 -18.32
CA HIS A 6 8.47 2.15 -17.19
C HIS A 6 7.22 2.86 -17.71
N SER A 7 6.04 2.33 -17.38
CA SER A 7 4.76 2.96 -17.72
C SER A 7 4.74 4.40 -17.20
N ALA A 8 4.05 5.31 -17.90
CA ALA A 8 3.90 6.70 -17.48
C ALA A 8 3.38 6.83 -16.04
N MET A 9 2.60 5.84 -15.58
CA MET A 9 2.12 5.76 -14.21
C MET A 9 3.25 5.49 -13.20
N VAL A 10 4.21 4.62 -13.54
CA VAL A 10 5.37 4.33 -12.70
C VAL A 10 6.29 5.56 -12.65
N SER A 11 6.53 6.23 -13.78
CA SER A 11 7.30 7.48 -13.80
C SER A 11 6.67 8.55 -12.92
N LEU A 12 5.35 8.73 -12.99
CA LEU A 12 4.63 9.67 -12.14
C LEU A 12 4.68 9.29 -10.66
N PHE A 13 4.54 8.00 -10.36
CA PHE A 13 4.65 7.48 -9.00
C PHE A 13 6.03 7.78 -8.40
N LEU A 14 7.11 7.50 -9.14
CA LEU A 14 8.48 7.77 -8.70
C LEU A 14 8.74 9.28 -8.52
N ALA A 15 8.21 10.12 -9.41
CA ALA A 15 8.30 11.58 -9.26
C ALA A 15 7.56 12.11 -8.02
N SER A 16 6.55 11.39 -7.53
CA SER A 16 5.71 11.77 -6.39
C SER A 16 6.04 11.00 -5.10
N TYR A 17 7.04 10.11 -5.15
CA TYR A 17 7.34 9.13 -4.11
C TYR A 17 7.59 9.77 -2.74
N GLU A 18 8.44 10.80 -2.69
CA GLU A 18 8.78 11.48 -1.43
C GLU A 18 7.59 12.25 -0.84
N ASP A 19 6.76 12.90 -1.67
CA ASP A 19 5.52 13.54 -1.17
C ASP A 19 4.59 12.50 -0.55
N PHE A 20 4.39 11.37 -1.23
CA PHE A 20 3.60 10.28 -0.71
C PHE A 20 4.18 9.72 0.59
N LYS A 21 5.50 9.54 0.67
CA LYS A 21 6.19 9.06 1.88
C LYS A 21 5.94 9.98 3.06
N VAL A 22 6.12 11.29 2.89
CA VAL A 22 5.87 12.29 3.95
C VAL A 22 4.42 12.23 4.43
N ARG A 23 3.47 12.17 3.49
CA ARG A 23 2.03 12.17 3.81
C ARG A 23 1.57 10.85 4.44
N LEU A 24 2.07 9.72 3.96
CA LEU A 24 1.80 8.40 4.51
C LEU A 24 2.40 8.26 5.90
N ARG A 25 3.65 8.69 6.12
CA ARG A 25 4.27 8.69 7.45
C ARG A 25 3.45 9.49 8.46
N LYS A 26 2.98 10.68 8.07
CA LYS A 26 2.08 11.50 8.92
C LYS A 26 0.76 10.78 9.23
N ARG A 27 0.21 10.02 8.28
CA ARG A 27 -1.08 9.34 8.42
C ARG A 27 -0.98 8.01 9.18
N LEU A 28 0.09 7.27 8.99
CA LEU A 28 0.31 5.93 9.54
C LEU A 28 1.08 5.96 10.86
N GLY A 29 1.77 7.07 11.17
CA GLY A 29 2.58 7.21 12.38
C GLY A 29 3.87 6.37 12.39
N SER A 30 4.18 5.67 11.29
CA SER A 30 5.36 4.82 11.15
C SER A 30 6.01 5.03 9.79
N GLU A 31 7.33 5.23 9.79
CA GLU A 31 8.12 5.33 8.57
C GLU A 31 8.24 3.98 7.86
N ASP A 32 8.44 2.90 8.62
CA ASP A 32 8.53 1.54 8.06
C ASP A 32 7.24 1.14 7.36
N LEU A 33 6.08 1.39 7.99
CA LEU A 33 4.78 1.14 7.35
C LEU A 33 4.57 1.99 6.10
N ALA A 34 5.06 3.24 6.11
CA ALA A 34 4.96 4.10 4.92
C ALA A 34 5.83 3.57 3.77
N ASN A 35 7.06 3.13 4.06
CA ASN A 35 7.95 2.53 3.05
C ASN A 35 7.36 1.23 2.49
N ASP A 36 6.82 0.36 3.33
CA ASP A 36 6.17 -0.88 2.92
C ASP A 36 4.97 -0.64 2.01
N VAL A 37 4.09 0.29 2.39
CA VAL A 37 2.91 0.67 1.59
C VAL A 37 3.35 1.23 0.24
N LEU A 38 4.39 2.05 0.20
CA LEU A 38 4.92 2.59 -1.05
C LEU A 38 5.53 1.51 -1.94
N HIS A 39 6.24 0.54 -1.36
CA HIS A 39 6.80 -0.58 -2.09
C HIS A 39 5.71 -1.44 -2.73
N GLU A 40 4.69 -1.82 -1.97
CA GLU A 40 3.53 -2.55 -2.49
C GLU A 40 2.78 -1.73 -3.57
N THR A 41 2.67 -0.41 -3.37
CA THR A 41 2.05 0.48 -4.37
C THR A 41 2.85 0.45 -5.67
N TYR A 42 4.18 0.54 -5.61
CA TYR A 42 5.05 0.43 -6.80
C TYR A 42 4.81 -0.87 -7.55
N LEU A 43 4.76 -2.01 -6.84
CA LEU A 43 4.54 -3.32 -7.47
C LEU A 43 3.16 -3.41 -8.17
N ARG A 44 2.13 -2.79 -7.59
CA ARG A 44 0.80 -2.71 -8.24
C ARG A 44 0.80 -1.78 -9.44
N VAL A 45 1.47 -0.63 -9.36
CA VAL A 45 1.55 0.36 -10.44
C VAL A 45 2.38 -0.16 -11.62
N ASP A 46 3.43 -0.94 -11.36
CA ASP A 46 4.24 -1.57 -12.40
C ASP A 46 3.47 -2.60 -13.23
N ARG A 47 2.47 -3.26 -12.61
CA ARG A 47 1.68 -4.33 -13.21
C ARG A 47 0.31 -3.90 -13.71
N MET A 48 -0.10 -2.65 -13.45
CA MET A 48 -1.44 -2.19 -13.79
C MET A 48 -1.55 -1.74 -15.25
N ASP A 49 -2.72 -1.98 -15.83
CA ASP A 49 -3.17 -1.22 -16.99
C ASP A 49 -3.77 0.11 -16.52
N VAL A 50 -3.42 1.20 -17.21
CA VAL A 50 -3.93 2.53 -16.87
C VAL A 50 -5.43 2.60 -17.19
N PRO A 51 -6.30 2.97 -16.23
CA PRO A 51 -7.73 3.12 -16.49
C PRO A 51 -7.99 4.14 -17.61
N PRO A 52 -8.95 3.88 -18.52
CA PRO A 52 -9.32 4.87 -19.53
C PRO A 52 -9.86 6.14 -18.87
N ASN A 53 -9.57 7.30 -19.46
CA ASN A 53 -10.05 8.62 -19.03
C ASN A 53 -9.64 9.05 -17.60
N LEU A 54 -8.50 8.58 -17.10
CA LEU A 54 -7.99 8.96 -15.78
C LEU A 54 -7.61 10.44 -15.71
N GLN A 55 -8.48 11.26 -15.08
CA GLN A 55 -8.31 12.72 -15.01
C GLN A 55 -7.28 13.18 -13.98
N GLN A 56 -7.14 12.46 -12.85
CA GLN A 56 -6.24 12.83 -11.76
C GLN A 56 -5.29 11.68 -11.38
N PRO A 57 -4.28 11.40 -12.21
CA PRO A 57 -3.39 10.26 -12.00
C PRO A 57 -2.67 10.27 -10.65
N ASN A 58 -2.17 11.44 -10.21
CA ASN A 58 -1.43 11.52 -8.94
C ASN A 58 -2.33 11.26 -7.71
N ALA A 59 -3.56 11.82 -7.71
CA ALA A 59 -4.53 11.56 -6.67
C ALA A 59 -4.99 10.09 -6.64
N TYR A 60 -5.11 9.48 -7.82
CA TYR A 60 -5.43 8.06 -7.96
C TYR A 60 -4.35 7.18 -7.33
N LEU A 61 -3.06 7.46 -7.61
CA LEU A 61 -1.93 6.73 -7.02
C LEU A 61 -1.89 6.88 -5.50
N TYR A 62 -2.08 8.09 -4.99
CA TYR A 62 -2.14 8.30 -3.55
C TYR A 62 -3.30 7.52 -2.90
N ARG A 63 -4.48 7.49 -3.54
CA ARG A 63 -5.62 6.70 -3.06
C ARG A 63 -5.33 5.20 -3.07
N MET A 64 -4.62 4.70 -4.08
CA MET A 64 -4.17 3.31 -4.13
C MET A 64 -3.30 2.97 -2.91
N ALA A 65 -2.33 3.83 -2.58
CA ALA A 65 -1.49 3.65 -1.39
C ALA A 65 -2.31 3.67 -0.08
N LEU A 66 -3.31 4.55 0.03
CA LEU A 66 -4.20 4.58 1.18
C LEU A 66 -5.04 3.30 1.32
N ASN A 67 -5.51 2.75 0.21
CA ASN A 67 -6.28 1.51 0.20
C ASN A 67 -5.39 0.33 0.64
N ILE A 68 -4.16 0.24 0.12
CA ILE A 68 -3.16 -0.76 0.54
C ILE A 68 -2.92 -0.69 2.06
N ALA A 69 -2.74 0.52 2.59
CA ALA A 69 -2.54 0.70 4.03
C ALA A 69 -3.77 0.26 4.85
N ALA A 70 -4.98 0.55 4.37
CA ALA A 70 -6.22 0.13 5.03
C ALA A 70 -6.40 -1.39 4.99
N ASP A 71 -6.14 -2.03 3.85
CA ASP A 71 -6.19 -3.48 3.67
C ASP A 71 -5.23 -4.18 4.62
N ARG A 72 -4.00 -3.66 4.77
CA ARG A 72 -3.00 -4.20 5.70
C ARG A 72 -3.45 -4.08 7.15
N ARG A 73 -3.96 -2.91 7.56
CA ARG A 73 -4.51 -2.73 8.91
C ARG A 73 -5.65 -3.72 9.19
N GLN A 74 -6.50 -3.98 8.21
CA GLN A 74 -7.58 -4.95 8.34
C GLN A 74 -7.09 -6.40 8.40
N ALA A 75 -6.03 -6.74 7.64
CA ALA A 75 -5.40 -8.05 7.72
C ALA A 75 -4.72 -8.26 9.08
N ASP A 76 -3.97 -7.26 9.57
CA ASP A 76 -3.31 -7.30 10.88
C ASP A 76 -4.34 -7.41 12.01
N ALA A 77 -5.47 -6.71 11.93
CA ALA A 77 -6.56 -6.80 12.90
C ALA A 77 -7.33 -8.13 12.85
N ARG A 78 -7.19 -8.91 11.79
CA ARG A 78 -7.76 -10.27 11.67
C ARG A 78 -6.82 -11.35 12.18
N LEU A 79 -5.56 -11.03 12.44
CA LEU A 79 -4.66 -11.92 13.14
C LEU A 79 -5.01 -11.87 14.63
N LEU A 80 -5.18 -13.04 15.23
CA LEU A 80 -5.36 -13.15 16.68
C LEU A 80 -4.17 -12.49 17.37
N THR A 81 -4.46 -11.60 18.30
CA THR A 81 -3.44 -11.06 19.20
C THR A 81 -2.83 -12.20 20.03
N GLY A 82 -1.61 -12.01 20.56
CA GLY A 82 -0.97 -13.02 21.40
C GLY A 82 -1.86 -13.48 22.57
N SER A 83 -2.66 -12.56 23.12
CA SER A 83 -3.66 -12.84 24.15
C SER A 83 -4.82 -13.69 23.63
N GLU A 84 -5.38 -13.39 22.45
CA GLU A 84 -6.43 -14.21 21.85
C GLU A 84 -5.92 -15.60 21.43
N VAL A 85 -4.65 -15.72 21.04
CA VAL A 85 -4.00 -17.02 20.79
C VAL A 85 -3.84 -17.81 22.09
N GLU A 86 -3.44 -17.16 23.17
CA GLU A 86 -3.26 -17.81 24.48
C GLU A 86 -4.59 -18.28 25.08
N GLU A 87 -5.67 -17.50 24.95
CA GLU A 87 -7.03 -17.92 25.35
C GLU A 87 -7.53 -19.14 24.55
N LEU A 88 -7.23 -19.20 23.25
CA LEU A 88 -7.56 -20.37 22.43
C LEU A 88 -6.69 -21.60 22.76
N LEU A 89 -5.45 -21.42 23.18
CA LEU A 89 -4.58 -22.52 23.63
C LEU A 89 -5.03 -23.10 24.98
N GLN A 90 -5.46 -22.25 25.91
CA GLN A 90 -5.91 -22.65 27.24
C GLN A 90 -7.29 -23.32 27.27
N SER A 91 -8.12 -23.09 26.26
CA SER A 91 -9.45 -23.71 26.13
C SER A 91 -9.45 -25.07 25.44
N ALA A 92 -8.27 -25.56 25.03
CA ALA A 92 -8.08 -26.84 24.35
C ALA A 92 -7.66 -28.01 25.27
N ASP A 93 -7.50 -27.77 26.58
CA ASP A 93 -7.28 -28.76 27.63
C ASP A 93 -8.57 -29.00 28.46
#